data_AF-A0A2E6HVA0-F1
#
_entry.id   AF-A0A2E6HVA0-F1
#
_cell.length_a   1.000
_cell.length_b   1.000
_cell.length_c   1.000
_cell.angle_alpha   90.00
_cell.angle_beta   90.00
_cell.angle_gamma   90.00
#
_symmetry.space_group_name_H-M   'P 1'
#
loop_
_entity.id
_entity.type
_entity.pdbx_description
1 polymer ?
#
loop_
_entity_poly.entity_id
_entity_poly.type
_entity_poly.pdbx_seq_one_letter_code
_entity_poly.pdbx_strand_id
1 'polypeptide(L)'
;MKRDNPLVVEISQIIKDALVDAADSRFPLWLPLPGLIISLATSFYLYLAQGNEATVGIISYIVWPGVPILVVVTVITWLGWQLDID
;
A
#
# COMPACT_ATOMS: atom_id res chain seq x y z
N MET A 1 -10.53 -21.37 -37.57
CA MET A 1 -11.34 -21.30 -36.34
C MET A 1 -10.42 -21.52 -35.16
N LYS A 2 -9.93 -20.43 -34.56
CA LYS A 2 -9.10 -20.47 -33.34
C LYS A 2 -10.10 -20.61 -32.18
N ARG A 3 -9.97 -21.66 -31.36
CA ARG A 3 -10.83 -21.84 -30.18
C ARG A 3 -10.39 -20.81 -29.15
N ASP A 4 -11.17 -19.75 -29.02
CA ASP A 4 -11.06 -18.82 -27.91
C ASP A 4 -11.44 -19.61 -26.66
N ASN A 5 -10.44 -19.93 -25.84
CA ASN A 5 -10.62 -20.71 -24.62
C ASN A 5 -11.07 -19.71 -23.54
N PRO A 6 -12.35 -19.72 -23.10
CA PRO A 6 -12.91 -18.65 -22.27
C PRO A 6 -12.41 -18.67 -20.81
N LEU A 7 -11.43 -19.52 -20.49
CA LEU A 7 -10.98 -19.81 -19.12
C LEU A 7 -9.58 -19.31 -18.79
N VAL A 8 -8.85 -18.74 -19.76
CA VAL A 8 -7.57 -18.08 -19.49
C VAL A 8 -7.81 -16.58 -19.51
N VAL A 9 -8.49 -16.09 -18.47
CA VAL A 9 -8.44 -14.67 -18.18
C VAL A 9 -7.03 -14.41 -17.69
N GLU A 10 -6.21 -13.72 -18.48
CA GLU A 10 -4.88 -13.34 -18.02
C GLU A 10 -5.05 -12.50 -16.75
N ILE A 11 -4.31 -12.82 -15.69
CA ILE A 11 -4.25 -12.00 -14.48
C ILE A 11 -3.94 -10.53 -14.87
N SER A 12 -3.18 -10.31 -15.95
CA SER A 12 -2.97 -8.99 -16.54
C SER A 12 -4.25 -8.30 -17.00
N GLN A 13 -5.21 -9.01 -17.58
CA GLN A 13 -6.51 -8.46 -17.98
C GLN A 13 -7.40 -8.18 -16.78
N ILE A 14 -7.42 -9.05 -15.76
CA ILE A 14 -8.15 -8.79 -14.50
C ILE A 14 -7.59 -7.54 -13.83
N ILE A 15 -6.26 -7.42 -13.75
CA ILE A 15 -5.59 -6.25 -13.19
C ILE A 15 -5.85 -5.02 -14.06
N LYS A 16 -5.86 -5.15 -15.39
CA LYS A 16 -6.17 -4.01 -16.27
C LYS A 16 -7.60 -3.55 -16.08
N ASP A 17 -8.58 -4.43 -16.15
CA ASP A 17 -9.99 -4.06 -16.02
C ASP A 17 -10.29 -3.47 -14.64
N ALA A 18 -9.74 -4.05 -13.56
CA ALA A 18 -9.87 -3.52 -12.20
C ALA A 18 -9.11 -2.20 -11.94
N LEU A 19 -8.17 -1.81 -12.82
CA LEU A 19 -7.40 -0.57 -12.72
C LEU A 19 -7.76 0.46 -13.80
N VAL A 20 -8.63 0.09 -14.76
CA VAL A 20 -8.99 0.90 -15.92
C VAL A 20 -10.20 1.80 -15.66
N ASP A 21 -10.97 1.58 -14.58
CA ASP A 21 -11.94 2.57 -14.08
C ASP A 21 -11.25 3.71 -13.31
N ALA A 22 -10.26 4.30 -13.97
CA ALA A 22 -9.57 5.53 -13.61
C ALA A 22 -10.41 6.78 -13.93
N ALA A 23 -11.73 6.71 -13.75
CA ALA A 23 -12.63 7.82 -14.05
C ALA A 23 -12.31 9.09 -13.20
N ASP A 24 -11.60 8.92 -12.08
CA ASP A 24 -10.89 10.03 -11.43
C ASP A 24 -9.37 9.79 -11.41
N SER A 25 -8.68 10.39 -12.39
CA SER A 25 -7.21 10.39 -12.52
C SER A 25 -6.44 11.00 -11.33
N ARG A 26 -7.15 11.55 -10.34
CA ARG A 26 -6.55 12.25 -9.21
C ARG A 26 -6.21 11.25 -8.13
N PHE A 27 -4.93 11.04 -7.89
CA PHE A 27 -4.46 10.39 -6.67
C PHE A 27 -4.83 11.29 -5.46
N PRO A 28 -5.82 10.91 -4.62
CA PRO A 28 -6.29 11.77 -3.55
C PRO A 28 -5.17 12.00 -2.52
N LEU A 29 -4.96 13.25 -2.10
CA LEU A 29 -3.91 13.60 -1.14
C LEU A 29 -4.08 12.93 0.23
N TRP A 30 -5.28 12.45 0.56
CA TRP A 30 -5.56 11.74 1.81
C TRP A 30 -5.19 10.26 1.75
N LEU A 31 -4.99 9.70 0.56
CA LEU A 31 -4.77 8.27 0.35
C LEU A 31 -3.51 7.70 1.04
N PRO A 32 -2.36 8.40 1.12
CA PRO A 32 -1.20 7.92 1.88
C PRO A 32 -1.32 8.15 3.40
N LEU A 33 -2.34 8.87 3.88
CA LEU A 33 -2.46 9.26 5.28
C LEU A 33 -2.58 8.07 6.25
N PRO A 34 -3.38 7.01 5.96
CA PRO A 34 -3.42 5.82 6.81
C PRO A 34 -2.04 5.15 6.90
N GLY A 35 -1.33 5.04 5.77
CA GLY A 35 0.02 4.46 5.74
C GLY A 35 1.02 5.28 6.54
N LEU A 36 0.94 6.62 6.49
CA LEU A 36 1.80 7.50 7.27
C LEU A 36 1.56 7.34 8.77
N ILE A 37 0.30 7.29 9.21
CA ILE A 37 -0.06 7.12 10.62
C ILE A 37 0.46 5.78 11.14
N ILE A 38 0.19 4.68 10.43
CA ILE A 38 0.61 3.35 10.85
C ILE A 38 2.14 3.25 10.85
N SER A 39 2.80 3.74 9.81
CA SER A 39 4.27 3.75 9.70
C SER A 39 4.93 4.47 10.88
N LEU A 40 4.47 5.68 11.21
CA LEU A 40 5.02 6.45 12.33
C LEU A 40 4.71 5.81 13.68
N ALA A 41 3.47 5.34 13.89
CA ALA A 41 3.08 4.67 15.13
C ALA A 41 3.92 3.41 15.38
N THR A 42 4.11 2.57 14.35
CA THR A 42 4.95 1.37 14.46
C THR A 42 6.41 1.71 14.68
N SER A 43 6.96 2.71 13.96
CA SER A 43 8.35 3.12 14.12
C SER A 43 8.62 3.64 15.53
N PHE A 44 7.69 4.43 16.08
CA PHE A 44 7.78 4.93 17.44
C PHE A 44 7.65 3.83 18.48
N TYR A 45 6.71 2.90 18.28
CA TYR A 45 6.56 1.72 19.14
C TYR A 45 7.85 0.88 19.18
N LEU A 46 8.43 0.56 18.02
CA LEU A 46 9.66 -0.24 17.92
C LEU A 46 10.86 0.46 18.58
N TYR A 47 10.97 1.78 18.38
CA TYR A 47 11.98 2.59 19.04
C TYR A 47 11.85 2.53 20.57
N LEU A 48 10.64 2.70 21.11
CA LEU A 48 10.40 2.63 22.55
C LEU A 48 10.58 1.21 23.12
N ALA A 49 10.24 0.18 22.34
CA ALA A 49 10.34 -1.21 22.74
C ALA A 49 11.80 -1.68 22.93
N GLN A 50 12.79 -0.96 22.39
CA GLN A 50 14.21 -1.26 22.59
C GLN A 50 14.76 -0.90 23.98
N GLY A 51 14.06 -0.07 24.75
CA GLY A 51 14.55 0.38 26.05
C GLY A 51 15.92 1.08 25.99
N ASN A 52 16.79 0.82 26.96
CA ASN A 52 18.12 1.44 27.08
C ASN A 52 19.17 0.89 26.10
N GLU A 53 18.83 -0.11 25.27
CA GLU A 53 19.74 -0.73 24.32
C GLU A 53 19.78 -0.03 22.95
N ALA A 54 19.06 1.08 22.81
CA ALA A 54 18.93 1.83 21.56
C ALA A 54 20.28 2.40 21.09
N THR A 55 21.06 1.58 20.41
CA THR A 55 22.26 1.99 19.65
C THR A 55 21.87 2.67 18.34
N VAL A 56 20.61 2.48 17.92
CA VAL A 56 20.09 2.88 16.63
C VAL A 56 18.98 3.92 16.85
N GLY A 57 19.11 5.09 16.22
CA GLY A 57 18.15 6.18 16.37
C GLY A 57 16.78 5.90 15.72
N ILE A 58 15.76 6.67 16.11
CA ILE A 58 14.38 6.55 15.59
C ILE A 58 14.30 6.58 14.06
N ILE A 59 15.20 7.30 13.38
CA ILE A 59 15.27 7.40 11.91
C ILE A 59 15.41 6.01 11.28
N SER A 60 16.17 5.11 11.90
CA SER A 60 16.34 3.76 11.35
C SER A 60 15.04 2.97 11.35
N TYR A 61 14.17 3.16 12.34
CA TYR A 61 12.84 2.55 12.37
C TYR A 61 11.89 3.17 11.35
N ILE A 62 11.97 4.49 11.14
CA ILE A 62 11.22 5.21 10.11
C ILE A 62 11.59 4.71 8.72
N VAL A 63 12.89 4.49 8.45
CA VAL A 63 13.36 3.92 7.18
C VAL A 63 12.98 2.45 7.08
N TRP A 64 13.26 1.66 8.12
CA TRP A 64 12.97 0.24 8.19
C TRP A 64 12.49 -0.17 9.60
N PRO A 65 11.24 -0.62 9.77
CA PRO A 65 10.30 -1.05 8.73
C PRO A 65 9.32 0.04 8.23
N GLY A 66 9.46 1.30 8.64
CA GLY A 66 8.46 2.35 8.40
C GLY A 66 8.15 2.62 6.92
N VAL A 67 9.14 2.72 6.03
CA VAL A 67 8.90 2.95 4.58
C VAL A 67 8.13 1.78 3.94
N PRO A 68 8.52 0.50 4.15
CA PRO A 68 7.71 -0.64 3.70
C PRO A 68 6.26 -0.59 4.16
N ILE A 69 6.01 -0.25 5.43
CA ILE A 69 4.66 -0.14 5.99
C ILE A 69 3.86 0.94 5.25
N LEU A 70 4.45 2.13 5.05
CA LEU A 70 3.81 3.22 4.33
C LEU A 70 3.39 2.78 2.91
N VAL A 71 4.29 2.14 2.17
CA VAL A 71 4.03 1.68 0.80
C VAL A 71 2.91 0.66 0.78
N VAL A 72 2.99 -0.40 1.60
CA VAL A 72 2.02 -1.49 1.60
C VAL A 72 0.63 -0.98 1.99
N VAL A 73 0.52 -0.20 3.07
CA VAL A 73 -0.77 0.34 3.50
C VAL A 73 -1.34 1.30 2.47
N THR A 74 -0.52 2.12 1.82
CA THR A 74 -0.99 3.04 0.76
C THR A 74 -1.54 2.25 -0.43
N VAL A 75 -0.86 1.18 -0.86
CA VAL A 75 -1.35 0.30 -1.94
C VAL A 75 -2.66 -0.38 -1.54
N ILE A 76 -2.78 -0.91 -0.33
CA ILE A 76 -4.01 -1.55 0.14
C ILE A 76 -5.16 -0.53 0.23
N THR A 77 -4.89 0.67 0.73
CA THR A 77 -5.87 1.77 0.81
C THR A 77 -6.31 2.18 -0.58
N TRP A 78 -5.39 2.22 -1.53
CA TRP A 78 -5.68 2.55 -2.92
C TRP A 78 -6.56 1.49 -3.58
N LEU A 79 -6.23 0.21 -3.42
CA LEU A 79 -7.04 -0.89 -3.93
C LEU A 79 -8.44 -0.89 -3.30
N GLY A 80 -8.55 -0.66 -1.99
CA GLY A 80 -9.83 -0.54 -1.31
C GLY A 80 -10.67 0.64 -1.81
N TRP A 81 -10.03 1.77 -2.09
CA TRP A 81 -10.69 2.95 -2.67
C TRP A 81 -11.17 2.71 -4.10
N GLN A 82 -10.39 1.99 -4.93
CA GLN A 82 -10.80 1.62 -6.28
C GLN A 82 -12.06 0.74 -6.27
N LEU A 83 -12.15 -0.20 -5.32
CA LEU A 83 -13.33 -1.09 -5.16
C LEU A 83 -14.61 -0.37 -4.68
N ASP A 84 -14.50 0.84 -4.13
CA ASP A 84 -15.65 1.62 -3.65
C ASP A 84 -16.19 2.58 -4.73
N ILE A 85 -15.40 2.83 -5.78
CA ILE A 85 -15.77 3.72 -6.90
C ILE A 85 -16.46 2.97 -8.04
N ASP A 86 -16.17 1.68 -8.21
CA ASP A 86 -16.82 0.75 -9.16
C ASP A 86 -18.15 0.22 -8.59
#